data_AF-A0A2N0RH20-F1
#
_entry.id   AF-A0A2N0RH20-F1
#
_cell.length_a   1.000
_cell.length_b   1.000
_cell.length_c   1.000
_cell.angle_alpha   90.00
_cell.angle_beta   90.00
_cell.angle_gamma   90.00
#
_symmetry.space_group_name_H-M   'P 1'
#
loop_
_entity.id
_entity.type
_entity.pdbx_description
1 polymer ?
#
loop_
_entity_poly.entity_id
_entity_poly.type
_entity_poly.pdbx_seq_one_letter_code
_entity_poly.pdbx_strand_id
1 'polypeptide(L)'
;MLNSTFDINTWISLNALKEFRNNEYYDSEFNNSGIHGILDKLICIQSDYFISGPRDCCRILSTYTKLIGEARKNLIDSGDTRIRNTITRWKRPSK
;
A
#
# COMPACT_ATOMS: atom_id res chain seq x y z
N MET A 1 -2.08 -19.44 -21.09
CA MET A 1 -3.16 -18.48 -20.80
C MET A 1 -3.82 -18.91 -19.50
N LEU A 2 -3.65 -18.16 -18.39
CA LEU A 2 -4.39 -18.44 -17.16
C LEU A 2 -5.83 -17.97 -17.34
N ASN A 3 -6.73 -18.94 -17.57
CA ASN A 3 -8.17 -18.75 -17.63
C ASN A 3 -8.76 -18.87 -16.21
N SER A 4 -8.21 -18.11 -15.25
CA SER A 4 -8.63 -18.17 -13.85
C SER A 4 -9.45 -16.94 -13.50
N THR A 5 -10.77 -17.11 -13.50
CA THR A 5 -11.68 -16.26 -12.72
C THR A 5 -11.39 -16.55 -11.26
N PHE A 6 -10.45 -15.82 -10.67
CA PHE A 6 -10.24 -15.80 -9.23
C PHE A 6 -11.45 -15.11 -8.61
N ASP A 7 -12.41 -15.89 -8.14
CA ASP A 7 -13.62 -15.40 -7.51
C ASP A 7 -13.33 -15.06 -6.04
N ILE A 8 -12.83 -13.84 -5.85
CA ILE A 8 -12.58 -13.28 -4.51
C ILE A 8 -13.94 -12.80 -4.00
N ASN A 9 -14.58 -13.60 -3.13
CA ASN A 9 -15.78 -13.23 -2.37
C ASN A 9 -15.47 -12.11 -1.36
N THR A 10 -15.10 -10.93 -1.85
CA THR A 10 -15.10 -9.68 -1.08
C THR A 10 -16.37 -8.92 -1.42
N TRP A 11 -17.07 -8.39 -0.41
CA TRP A 11 -18.24 -7.50 -0.59
C TRP A 11 -17.93 -6.34 -1.57
N ILE A 12 -16.66 -5.93 -1.64
CA ILE A 12 -16.17 -4.92 -2.57
C ILE A 12 -16.06 -5.54 -3.96
N SER A 13 -16.99 -5.18 -4.85
CA SER A 13 -16.92 -5.57 -6.25
C SER A 13 -15.62 -5.06 -6.88
N LEU A 14 -14.75 -5.98 -7.31
CA LEU A 14 -13.52 -5.66 -8.05
C LEU A 14 -13.80 -4.97 -9.40
N ASN A 15 -15.07 -4.94 -9.84
CA ASN A 15 -15.50 -4.13 -10.97
C ASN A 15 -15.29 -2.63 -10.75
N ALA A 16 -15.27 -2.16 -9.50
CA ALA A 16 -14.96 -0.76 -9.17
C ALA A 16 -13.56 -0.33 -9.64
N LEU A 17 -12.65 -1.29 -9.84
CA LEU A 17 -11.29 -1.04 -10.30
C LEU A 17 -11.08 -1.40 -11.78
N LYS A 18 -12.15 -1.75 -12.51
CA LYS A 18 -12.07 -2.18 -13.91
C LYS A 18 -11.52 -1.08 -14.81
N GLU A 19 -11.89 0.17 -14.57
CA GLU A 19 -11.39 1.32 -15.33
C GLU A 19 -9.88 1.52 -15.12
N PHE A 20 -9.39 1.34 -13.89
CA PHE A 20 -7.97 1.41 -13.58
C PHE A 20 -7.20 0.21 -14.14
N ARG A 21 -7.80 -0.99 -14.10
CA ARG A 21 -7.20 -2.22 -14.64
C ARG A 21 -7.01 -2.18 -16.16
N ASN A 22 -7.89 -1.48 -16.87
CA ASN A 22 -7.83 -1.38 -18.33
C ASN A 22 -7.01 -0.18 -18.82
N ASN A 23 -6.34 0.54 -17.91
CA ASN A 23 -5.55 1.71 -18.23
C ASN A 23 -4.07 1.37 -18.12
N GLU A 24 -3.36 1.45 -19.25
CA GLU A 24 -1.93 1.12 -19.40
C GLU A 24 -1.03 1.88 -18.41
N TYR A 25 -1.45 3.07 -17.96
CA TYR A 25 -0.71 3.83 -16.94
C TYR A 25 -0.57 3.07 -15.62
N TYR A 26 -1.59 2.28 -15.24
CA TYR A 26 -1.62 1.52 -13.99
C TYR A 26 -1.23 0.04 -14.16
N ASP A 27 -0.92 -0.42 -15.38
CA ASP A 27 -0.58 -1.81 -15.67
C ASP A 27 0.55 -2.32 -14.78
N SER A 28 1.56 -1.50 -14.51
CA SER A 28 2.68 -1.89 -13.65
C SER A 28 2.26 -2.20 -12.20
N GLU A 29 1.24 -1.53 -11.67
CA GLU A 29 0.71 -1.79 -10.33
C GLU A 29 -0.13 -3.07 -10.30
N PHE A 30 -0.98 -3.28 -11.32
CA PHE A 30 -1.80 -4.47 -11.45
C PHE A 30 -1.01 -5.74 -11.86
N ASN A 31 0.12 -5.60 -12.56
CA ASN A 31 0.97 -6.73 -12.96
C ASN A 31 2.03 -7.11 -11.92
N ASN A 32 2.49 -6.17 -11.09
CA ASN A 32 3.47 -6.45 -10.05
C ASN A 32 2.85 -7.14 -8.83
N SER A 33 2.34 -6.36 -7.89
CA SER A 33 1.74 -6.88 -6.65
C SER A 33 0.27 -7.25 -6.84
N GLY A 34 -0.32 -6.82 -7.96
CA GLY A 34 -1.72 -7.04 -8.27
C GLY A 34 -2.66 -6.32 -7.30
N ILE A 35 -3.93 -6.69 -7.39
CA ILE A 35 -4.99 -6.08 -6.59
C ILE A 35 -4.73 -6.20 -5.08
N HIS A 36 -4.15 -7.32 -4.63
CA HIS A 36 -3.83 -7.52 -3.22
C HIS A 36 -2.81 -6.50 -2.71
N GLY A 37 -1.77 -6.21 -3.51
CA GLY A 37 -0.79 -5.19 -3.14
C GLY A 37 -1.36 -3.77 -3.16
N ILE A 38 -2.30 -3.48 -4.07
CA ILE A 38 -2.99 -2.19 -4.10
C ILE A 38 -3.83 -2.00 -2.83
N LEU A 39 -4.62 -3.02 -2.45
CA LEU A 39 -5.44 -2.97 -1.25
C LEU A 39 -4.59 -2.86 0.02
N ASP A 40 -3.49 -3.61 0.09
CA ASP A 40 -2.55 -3.55 1.21
C ASP A 40 -1.93 -2.14 1.37
N LYS A 41 -1.53 -1.50 0.26
CA LYS A 41 -1.06 -0.10 0.27
C LYS A 41 -2.12 0.85 0.80
N LEU A 42 -3.36 0.73 0.32
CA LEU A 42 -4.46 1.61 0.71
C LEU A 42 -4.76 1.53 2.22
N ILE A 43 -4.77 0.30 2.77
CA ILE A 43 -4.93 0.09 4.21
C ILE A 43 -3.77 0.74 4.98
N CYS A 44 -2.53 0.54 4.54
CA CYS A 44 -1.36 1.14 5.18
C CYS A 44 -1.33 2.69 5.08
N ILE A 45 -1.90 3.27 4.02
CA ILE A 45 -2.00 4.73 3.86
C ILE A 45 -3.06 5.31 4.80
N GLN A 46 -4.21 4.65 4.96
CA GLN A 46 -5.34 5.16 5.72
C GLN A 46 -5.30 4.83 7.22
N SER A 47 -4.38 3.97 7.69
CA SER A 47 -4.27 3.63 9.10
C SER A 47 -3.81 4.83 9.95
N ASP A 48 -4.30 4.93 11.19
CA ASP A 48 -3.85 5.98 12.11
C ASP A 48 -2.33 5.92 12.34
N TYR A 49 -1.80 4.71 12.51
CA TYR A 49 -0.37 4.44 12.62
C TYR A 49 0.12 3.47 11.54
N PHE A 50 1.29 3.76 10.97
CA PHE A 50 2.00 2.85 10.09
C PHE A 50 3.37 2.48 10.67
N ILE A 51 3.58 1.18 10.91
CA ILE A 51 4.81 0.64 11.48
C ILE A 51 5.49 -0.23 10.43
N SER A 52 6.78 0.06 10.17
CA SER A 52 7.64 -0.73 9.32
C SER A 52 8.75 -1.38 10.16
N GLY A 53 9.36 -2.43 9.65
CA GLY A 53 10.44 -3.09 10.38
C GLY A 53 11.74 -2.26 10.43
N PRO A 54 12.72 -2.76 11.20
CA PRO A 54 13.99 -2.07 11.44
C PRO A 54 14.74 -1.86 10.13
N ARG A 55 15.54 -0.77 10.09
CA ARG A 55 16.34 -0.39 8.92
C ARG A 55 17.16 -1.57 8.40
N ASP A 56 17.75 -2.34 9.29
CA ASP A 56 18.71 -3.40 8.95
C ASP A 56 18.05 -4.71 8.47
N CYS A 57 16.70 -4.80 8.53
CA CYS A 57 15.95 -6.01 8.16
C CYS A 57 15.02 -5.77 6.98
N CYS A 58 14.51 -4.55 6.84
CA CYS A 58 13.59 -4.21 5.77
C CYS A 58 14.36 -3.62 4.59
N ARG A 59 13.86 -3.86 3.37
CA ARG A 59 14.29 -3.09 2.20
C ARG A 59 13.92 -1.62 2.43
N ILE A 60 14.82 -0.83 3.03
CA ILE A 60 14.62 0.58 3.34
C ILE A 60 14.24 1.37 2.08
N LEU A 61 14.85 0.98 0.96
CA LEU A 61 14.66 1.56 -0.36
C LEU A 61 13.50 0.92 -1.15
N SER A 62 12.64 0.14 -0.49
CA SER A 62 11.45 -0.41 -1.16
C SER A 62 10.57 0.73 -1.67
N THR A 63 10.34 0.75 -2.98
CA THR A 63 9.37 1.65 -3.63
C THR A 63 8.02 1.59 -2.93
N TYR A 64 7.62 0.40 -2.44
CA TYR A 64 6.39 0.17 -1.70
C TYR A 64 6.26 1.05 -0.45
N THR A 65 7.23 0.95 0.47
CA THR A 65 7.19 1.71 1.74
C THR A 65 7.39 3.20 1.51
N LYS A 66 8.17 3.57 0.48
CA LYS A 66 8.36 4.96 0.09
C LYS A 66 7.05 5.60 -0.38
N LEU A 67 6.31 4.94 -1.27
CA LEU A 67 5.01 5.42 -1.78
C LEU A 67 3.99 5.60 -0.64
N ILE A 68 3.93 4.65 0.30
CA ILE A 68 3.06 4.79 1.48
C ILE A 68 3.46 6.00 2.32
N GLY A 69 4.76 6.18 2.58
CA GLY A 69 5.25 7.34 3.33
C GLY A 69 4.92 8.67 2.66
N GLU A 70 5.13 8.78 1.35
CA GLU A 70 4.82 10.01 0.60
C GLU A 70 3.32 10.31 0.60
N ALA A 71 2.48 9.32 0.35
CA ALA A 71 1.03 9.50 0.39
C ALA A 71 0.53 9.92 1.79
N ARG A 72 1.04 9.28 2.85
CA ARG A 72 0.70 9.65 4.24
C ARG A 72 1.15 11.07 4.58
N LYS A 73 2.34 11.48 4.12
CA LYS A 73 2.84 12.84 4.30
C LYS A 73 1.90 13.85 3.64
N ASN A 74 1.48 13.60 2.40
CA ASN A 74 0.55 14.48 1.70
C ASN A 74 -0.80 14.60 2.42
N LEU A 75 -1.31 13.51 3.01
CA LEU A 75 -2.53 13.54 3.82
C LEU A 75 -2.38 14.41 5.07
N ILE A 76 -1.26 14.26 5.79
CA ILE A 76 -0.94 15.11 6.96
C ILE A 76 -0.83 16.57 6.54
N ASP A 77 -0.10 16.85 5.44
CA ASP A 77 0.10 18.20 4.92
C ASP A 77 -1.22 18.84 4.45
N SER A 78 -2.20 18.02 4.02
CA SER A 78 -3.56 18.46 3.70
C SER A 78 -4.47 18.69 4.91
N GLY A 79 -3.99 18.41 6.13
CA GLY A 79 -4.71 18.62 7.38
C GLY A 79 -5.47 17.40 7.91
N ASP A 80 -5.24 16.19 7.39
CA ASP A 80 -5.85 14.98 7.96
C ASP A 80 -5.25 14.67 9.34
N THR A 81 -6.06 14.87 10.39
CA THR A 81 -5.66 14.68 11.80
C THR A 81 -5.76 13.24 12.30
N ARG A 82 -6.36 12.33 11.50
CA ARG A 82 -6.46 10.90 11.84
C ARG A 82 -5.11 10.22 11.72
N ILE A 83 -4.36 10.57 10.69
CA ILE A 83 -3.03 10.03 10.40
C ILE A 83 -2.02 10.60 11.42
N ARG A 84 -1.48 9.74 12.28
CA ARG A 84 -0.62 10.13 13.42
C ARG A 84 0.86 10.08 13.13
N ASN A 85 1.27 9.38 12.08
CA ASN A 85 2.67 9.29 11.67
C ASN A 85 2.82 9.01 10.18
N THR A 86 3.95 9.40 9.60
CA THR A 86 4.30 9.01 8.23
C THR A 86 4.78 7.56 8.19
N ILE A 87 5.86 7.25 8.93
CA ILE A 87 6.42 5.89 9.09
C ILE A 87 7.11 5.83 10.45
N THR A 88 6.75 4.84 11.28
CA THR A 88 7.52 4.48 12.48
C THR A 88 8.27 3.18 12.21
N ARG A 89 9.57 3.12 12.50
CA ARG A 89 10.35 1.88 12.37
C ARG A 89 10.58 1.26 13.74
N TRP A 90 10.32 -0.03 13.89
CA TRP A 90 10.58 -0.71 15.17
C TRP A 90 12.10 -0.74 15.43
N LYS A 91 12.51 -0.28 16.61
CA LYS A 91 13.88 -0.45 17.12
C LYS A 91 14.09 -1.90 17.52
N ARG A 92 15.18 -2.51 17.05
CA ARG A 92 15.62 -3.81 17.56
C ARG A 92 16.10 -3.59 19.01
N PRO A 93 15.68 -4.41 20.00
CA PRO A 93 16.27 -4.32 21.33
C PRO A 93 17.78 -4.53 21.21
N SER A 94 18.56 -3.59 21.76
CA SER A 94 20.01 -3.75 21.91
C SER A 94 20.25 -4.99 22.77
N LYS A 95 21.04 -5.94 22.25
CA LYS A 95 21.54 -7.07 23.03
C LYS A 95 22.41 -6.57 24.18
#